data_AF-U9SSB5-F1
#
_entry.id   AF-U9SSB5-F1
#
_cell.length_a   1.000
_cell.length_b   1.000
_cell.length_c   1.000
_cell.angle_alpha   90.00
_cell.angle_beta   90.00
_cell.angle_gamma   90.00
#
_symmetry.space_group_name_H-M   'P 1'
#
loop_
_entity.id
_entity.type
_entity.pdbx_description
1 polymer ?
#
loop_
_entity_poly.entity_id
_entity_poly.type
_entity_poly.pdbx_seq_one_letter_code
_entity_poly.pdbx_strand_id
1 'polypeptide(L)'
;MDQFISENKLKWIPYDKFENIEYLDKGGFGTIYKAKYNKYKVILKYFDYLNNSDESLNEFLNEWKIINSNGIIRVYGFTKDPDTSNYMLIMQYANRGNLRGCLIEIANNWQQKLYTLHKIVMGLNTIHKNVII
;
A
#
# COMPACT_ATOMS: atom_id res chain seq x y z
N MET A 1 4.63 17.09 -2.68
CA MET A 1 4.70 15.87 -1.84
C MET A 1 5.27 16.13 -0.44
N ASP A 2 6.42 16.81 -0.29
CA ASP A 2 6.95 17.10 1.06
C ASP A 2 5.96 17.85 1.96
N GLN A 3 5.31 18.89 1.41
CA GLN A 3 4.25 19.63 2.11
C GLN A 3 3.11 18.69 2.54
N PHE A 4 2.61 17.86 1.62
CA PHE A 4 1.57 16.87 1.91
C PHE A 4 1.98 15.91 3.04
N ILE A 5 3.18 15.34 3.00
CA ILE A 5 3.70 14.44 4.05
C ILE A 5 3.77 15.15 5.40
N SER A 6 4.25 16.40 5.41
CA SER A 6 4.39 17.24 6.60
C SER A 6 3.03 17.61 7.22
N GLU A 7 2.13 18.20 6.44
CA GLU A 7 0.78 18.61 6.86
C GLU A 7 -0.01 17.42 7.41
N ASN A 8 0.15 16.26 6.78
CA ASN A 8 -0.55 15.06 7.16
C ASN A 8 0.14 14.26 8.28
N LYS A 9 1.29 14.71 8.79
CA LYS A 9 2.11 14.03 9.81
C LYS A 9 2.41 12.58 9.43
N LEU A 10 2.64 12.34 8.14
CA LEU A 10 2.93 11.00 7.62
C LEU A 10 4.38 10.65 7.92
N LYS A 11 4.62 9.36 8.18
CA LYS A 11 5.95 8.89 8.53
C LYS A 11 6.87 8.96 7.30
N TRP A 12 8.02 9.59 7.49
CA TRP A 12 9.14 9.52 6.56
C TRP A 12 10.12 8.45 7.00
N ILE A 13 10.56 7.59 6.07
CA ILE A 13 11.59 6.59 6.33
C ILE A 13 12.69 6.73 5.28
N PRO A 14 13.94 7.04 5.67
CA PRO A 14 15.06 7.11 4.74
C PRO A 14 15.26 5.81 3.96
N TYR A 15 15.57 5.93 2.65
CA TYR A 15 15.66 4.79 1.74
C TYR A 15 16.77 3.80 2.11
N ASP A 16 17.88 4.29 2.65
CA ASP A 16 19.02 3.49 3.14
C ASP A 16 18.68 2.55 4.31
N LYS A 17 17.47 2.67 4.89
CA LYS A 17 16.97 1.73 5.92
C LYS A 17 16.34 0.46 5.34
N PHE A 18 16.19 0.36 4.02
CA PHE A 18 15.65 -0.81 3.36
C PHE A 18 16.76 -1.72 2.85
N GLU A 19 16.63 -3.00 3.14
CA GLU A 19 17.57 -4.05 2.71
C GLU A 19 16.89 -4.99 1.70
N ASN A 20 17.68 -5.70 0.88
CA ASN A 20 17.21 -6.73 -0.04
C ASN A 20 16.02 -6.26 -0.89
N ILE A 21 16.18 -5.10 -1.53
CA ILE A 21 15.17 -4.49 -2.39
C ILE A 21 15.14 -5.27 -3.71
N GLU A 22 14.02 -5.91 -3.98
CA GLU A 22 13.82 -6.78 -5.14
C GLU A 22 12.58 -6.32 -5.91
N TYR A 23 12.69 -6.21 -7.23
CA TYR A 23 11.53 -6.02 -8.10
C TYR A 23 10.51 -7.13 -7.87
N LEU A 24 9.24 -6.77 -7.74
CA LEU A 24 8.16 -7.74 -7.54
C LEU A 24 7.18 -7.77 -8.71
N ASP A 25 6.66 -6.61 -9.13
CA ASP A 25 5.68 -6.53 -10.23
C ASP A 25 5.53 -5.09 -10.76
N LYS A 26 5.00 -4.95 -11.98
CA LYS A 26 4.62 -3.67 -12.59
C LYS A 26 3.20 -3.75 -13.15
N GLY A 27 2.34 -2.88 -12.65
CA GLY A 27 0.97 -2.71 -13.12
C GLY A 27 0.79 -1.45 -13.96
N GLY A 28 -0.46 -1.14 -14.32
CA GLY A 28 -0.79 0.07 -15.10
C GLY A 28 -0.63 1.40 -14.35
N PHE A 29 -0.41 1.36 -13.03
CA PHE A 29 -0.31 2.54 -12.16
C PHE A 29 1.04 2.61 -11.42
N GLY A 30 2.04 1.89 -11.91
CA GLY A 30 3.39 1.90 -11.36
C GLY A 30 3.94 0.53 -10.98
N THR A 31 5.04 0.57 -10.23
CA THR A 31 5.91 -0.57 -9.98
C THR A 31 6.03 -0.83 -8.48
N ILE A 32 6.05 -2.10 -8.08
CA ILE A 32 6.24 -2.51 -6.69
C ILE A 32 7.54 -3.29 -6.51
N TYR A 33 8.23 -2.97 -5.43
CA TYR A 33 9.43 -3.65 -4.96
C TYR A 33 9.16 -4.24 -3.58
N LYS A 34 9.66 -5.44 -3.34
CA LYS A 34 9.68 -6.06 -2.02
C LYS A 34 10.99 -5.66 -1.34
N ALA A 35 10.92 -5.23 -0.08
CA ALA A 35 12.09 -4.89 0.70
C ALA A 35 11.97 -5.41 2.14
N LYS A 36 13.10 -5.47 2.83
CA LYS A 36 13.18 -5.73 4.27
C LYS A 36 13.39 -4.40 5.00
N TYR A 37 12.60 -4.17 6.04
CA TYR A 37 12.73 -3.04 6.96
C TYR A 37 12.77 -3.58 8.39
N ASN A 38 13.93 -3.48 9.04
CA ASN A 38 14.21 -4.18 10.30
C ASN A 38 13.95 -5.70 10.15
N LYS A 39 13.01 -6.26 10.93
CA LYS A 39 12.62 -7.68 10.87
C LYS A 39 11.40 -7.96 9.99
N TYR A 40 10.85 -6.94 9.33
CA TYR A 40 9.60 -7.02 8.59
C TYR A 40 9.82 -6.93 7.08
N LYS A 41 8.96 -7.60 6.31
CA LYS A 41 8.86 -7.42 4.85
C LYS A 41 7.86 -6.31 4.56
N VAL A 42 8.21 -5.42 3.64
CA VAL A 42 7.37 -4.30 3.19
C VAL A 42 7.34 -4.26 1.66
N ILE A 43 6.36 -3.53 1.13
CA ILE A 43 6.33 -3.15 -0.28
C ILE A 43 6.70 -1.67 -0.40
N LEU A 44 7.61 -1.36 -1.31
CA LEU A 44 7.85 -0.01 -1.80
C LEU A 44 7.10 0.13 -3.13
N LYS A 45 6.06 0.95 -3.16
CA LYS A 45 5.27 1.20 -4.36
C LYS A 45 5.66 2.55 -4.96
N TYR A 46 6.25 2.49 -6.14
CA TYR A 46 6.44 3.61 -7.03
C TYR A 46 5.18 3.78 -7.88
N PHE A 47 4.66 5.01 -7.98
CA PHE A 47 3.58 5.34 -8.91
C PHE A 47 4.16 6.23 -10.00
N ASP A 48 3.79 5.97 -11.25
CA ASP A 48 4.37 6.67 -12.41
C ASP A 48 4.09 8.18 -12.41
N TYR A 49 3.12 8.65 -11.61
CA TYR A 49 2.66 10.04 -11.53
C TYR A 49 2.86 10.68 -10.16
N LEU A 50 3.55 10.02 -9.20
CA LEU A 50 3.69 10.49 -7.81
C LEU A 50 4.41 11.83 -7.65
N ASN A 51 5.23 12.23 -8.63
CA ASN A 51 5.97 13.49 -8.58
C ASN A 51 5.29 14.62 -9.35
N ASN A 52 4.24 14.30 -10.11
CA ASN A 52 3.39 15.33 -10.67
C ASN A 52 2.60 15.90 -9.49
N SER A 53 2.54 17.22 -9.35
CA SER A 53 1.75 17.91 -8.35
C SER A 53 0.25 17.80 -8.66
N ASP A 54 -0.20 16.57 -8.90
CA ASP A 54 -1.52 16.23 -9.36
C ASP A 54 -2.45 16.17 -8.15
N GLU A 55 -3.43 17.06 -8.17
CA GLU A 55 -4.44 17.20 -7.12
C GLU A 55 -5.17 15.88 -6.86
N SER A 56 -5.35 15.06 -7.92
CA SER A 56 -5.96 13.73 -7.84
C SER A 56 -5.19 12.74 -6.95
N LEU A 57 -3.87 12.87 -6.88
CA LEU A 57 -3.03 12.00 -6.05
C LEU A 57 -3.10 12.42 -4.57
N ASN A 58 -3.21 13.72 -4.30
CA ASN A 58 -3.41 14.21 -2.94
C ASN A 58 -4.79 13.82 -2.41
N GLU A 59 -5.84 13.87 -3.24
CA GLU A 59 -7.18 13.37 -2.91
C GLU A 59 -7.13 11.87 -2.58
N PHE A 60 -6.56 11.06 -3.47
CA PHE A 60 -6.43 9.62 -3.26
C PHE A 60 -5.65 9.26 -1.97
N LEU A 61 -4.54 9.96 -1.69
CA LEU A 61 -3.78 9.73 -0.47
C LEU A 61 -4.49 10.23 0.78
N ASN A 62 -5.28 11.31 0.69
CA ASN A 62 -6.12 11.80 1.77
C ASN A 62 -7.20 10.77 2.14
N GLU A 63 -7.85 10.16 1.16
CA GLU A 63 -8.80 9.07 1.39
C GLU A 63 -8.13 7.86 2.05
N TRP A 64 -6.96 7.45 1.55
CA TRP A 64 -6.24 6.28 2.07
C TRP A 64 -5.69 6.50 3.48
N LYS A 65 -5.36 7.75 3.84
CA LYS A 65 -4.80 8.12 5.15
C LYS A 65 -5.72 7.75 6.32
N ILE A 66 -7.03 7.81 6.12
CA ILE A 66 -8.03 7.69 7.19
C ILE A 66 -8.28 6.22 7.56
N ILE A 67 -7.73 5.28 6.79
CA ILE A 67 -8.18 3.90 6.84
C ILE A 67 -7.14 2.97 7.48
N ASN A 68 -7.27 2.77 8.80
CA ASN A 68 -6.59 1.69 9.51
C ASN A 68 -7.60 0.59 9.87
N SER A 69 -7.63 -0.47 9.06
CA SER A 69 -8.54 -1.60 9.28
C SER A 69 -7.86 -2.92 8.98
N ASN A 70 -8.27 -3.97 9.69
CA ASN A 70 -7.75 -5.34 9.49
C ASN A 70 -8.11 -5.93 8.12
N GLY A 71 -9.00 -5.29 7.35
CA GLY A 71 -9.34 -5.68 5.97
C GLY A 71 -8.59 -4.90 4.90
N ILE A 72 -7.68 -3.98 5.28
CA ILE A 72 -7.06 -3.03 4.36
C ILE A 72 -5.55 -3.05 4.51
N ILE A 73 -4.84 -3.00 3.39
CA ILE A 73 -3.38 -2.94 3.35
C ILE A 73 -2.93 -1.65 4.03
N ARG A 74 -2.15 -1.78 5.09
CA ARG A 74 -1.62 -0.64 5.82
C ARG A 74 -0.59 0.11 4.99
N VAL A 75 -0.69 1.43 5.01
CA VAL A 75 0.36 2.35 4.57
C VAL A 75 1.18 2.72 5.80
N TYR A 76 2.49 2.55 5.71
CA TYR A 76 3.43 2.89 6.78
C TYR A 76 4.02 4.28 6.65
N GLY A 77 4.04 4.85 5.45
CA GLY A 77 4.64 6.16 5.19
C GLY A 77 5.24 6.27 3.80
N PHE A 78 6.22 7.14 3.65
CA PHE A 78 6.90 7.44 2.39
C PHE A 78 8.42 7.32 2.52
N THR A 79 9.06 7.03 1.39
CA THR A 79 10.50 7.14 1.17
C THR A 79 10.74 7.83 -0.19
N LYS A 80 12.00 8.08 -0.52
CA LYS A 80 12.43 8.64 -1.80
C LYS A 80 13.50 7.75 -2.40
N ASP A 81 13.28 7.34 -3.64
CA ASP A 81 14.30 6.64 -4.42
C ASP A 81 15.51 7.57 -4.62
N PRO A 82 16.73 7.17 -4.21
CA PRO A 82 17.91 8.01 -4.32
C PRO A 82 18.34 8.28 -5.77
N ASP A 83 18.06 7.37 -6.69
CA ASP A 83 18.52 7.46 -8.09
C ASP A 83 17.60 8.36 -8.89
N THR A 84 16.29 8.21 -8.70
CA THR A 84 15.28 8.95 -9.46
C THR A 84 14.77 10.19 -8.74
N SER A 85 15.06 10.34 -7.44
CA SER A 85 14.46 11.35 -6.57
C SER A 85 12.92 11.27 -6.51
N ASN A 86 12.37 10.10 -6.80
CA ASN A 86 10.93 9.92 -6.84
C ASN A 86 10.38 9.43 -5.50
N TYR A 87 9.19 9.89 -5.12
CA TYR A 87 8.52 9.38 -3.91
C TYR A 87 8.04 7.94 -4.12
N MET A 88 8.13 7.15 -3.06
CA MET A 88 7.59 5.79 -3.00
C MET A 88 6.77 5.62 -1.73
N LEU A 89 5.64 4.92 -1.86
CA LEU A 89 4.78 4.56 -0.74
C LEU A 89 5.31 3.29 -0.07
N ILE A 90 5.35 3.27 1.26
CA ILE A 90 5.75 2.11 2.04
C ILE A 90 4.49 1.43 2.55
N MET A 91 4.30 0.16 2.20
CA MET A 91 3.06 -0.58 2.43
C MET A 91 3.29 -1.94 3.07
N GLN A 92 2.24 -2.48 3.71
CA GLN A 92 2.23 -3.84 4.22
C GLN A 92 2.45 -4.86 3.10
N TYR A 93 3.37 -5.79 3.33
CA TYR A 93 3.56 -6.95 2.46
C TYR A 93 2.48 -8.02 2.69
N ALA A 94 1.72 -8.33 1.65
CA ALA A 94 0.81 -9.48 1.63
C ALA A 94 1.59 -10.73 1.21
N ASN A 95 1.97 -11.56 2.19
CA ASN A 95 2.80 -12.76 1.96
C ASN A 95 2.16 -13.81 1.05
N ARG A 96 0.84 -13.77 0.85
CA ARG A 96 0.10 -14.64 -0.07
C ARG A 96 -0.14 -14.02 -1.45
N GLY A 97 0.41 -12.83 -1.71
CA GLY A 97 0.16 -12.09 -2.95
C GLY A 97 -1.26 -11.51 -2.99
N ASN A 98 -1.90 -11.56 -4.16
CA ASN A 98 -3.22 -10.98 -4.39
C ASN A 98 -4.34 -12.03 -4.34
N LEU A 99 -5.59 -11.55 -4.22
CA LEU A 99 -6.77 -12.41 -4.13
C LEU A 99 -6.92 -13.35 -5.33
N ARG A 100 -6.60 -12.89 -6.55
CA ARG A 100 -6.66 -13.70 -7.77
C ARG A 100 -5.72 -14.89 -7.70
N GLY A 101 -4.49 -14.69 -7.23
CA GLY A 101 -3.51 -15.77 -7.02
C GLY A 101 -3.93 -16.75 -5.93
N CYS A 102 -4.70 -16.30 -4.94
CA CYS A 102 -5.22 -17.15 -3.86
C CYS A 102 -6.56 -17.82 -4.17
N LEU A 103 -7.18 -17.50 -5.30
CA LEU A 103 -8.60 -17.80 -5.53
C LEU A 103 -8.89 -19.30 -5.50
N ILE A 104 -8.01 -20.13 -6.06
CA ILE A 104 -8.19 -21.59 -6.10
C ILE A 104 -8.22 -22.18 -4.69
N GLU A 105 -7.25 -21.82 -3.84
CA GLU A 105 -7.20 -22.34 -2.47
C GLU A 105 -8.39 -21.87 -1.65
N ILE A 106 -8.71 -20.58 -1.73
CA ILE A 106 -9.88 -20.00 -1.06
C ILE A 106 -11.15 -20.70 -1.56
N ALA A 107 -11.27 -20.94 -2.87
CA ALA A 107 -12.45 -21.55 -3.47
C ALA A 107 -12.67 -23.01 -3.04
N ASN A 108 -11.62 -23.70 -2.59
CA ASN A 108 -11.71 -25.10 -2.16
C ASN A 108 -12.02 -25.26 -0.67
N ASN A 109 -12.02 -24.18 0.12
CA ASN A 109 -12.30 -24.25 1.55
C ASN A 109 -13.37 -23.23 1.97
N TRP A 110 -14.54 -23.72 2.41
CA TRP A 110 -15.68 -22.87 2.79
C TRP A 110 -15.38 -21.92 3.95
N GLN A 111 -14.61 -22.36 4.95
CA GLN A 111 -14.22 -21.51 6.07
C GLN A 111 -13.31 -20.38 5.60
N GLN A 112 -12.37 -20.67 4.69
CA GLN A 112 -11.53 -19.63 4.08
C GLN A 112 -12.35 -18.67 3.21
N LYS A 113 -13.35 -19.16 2.45
CA LYS A 113 -14.27 -18.28 1.71
C LYS A 113 -14.97 -17.29 2.62
N LEU A 114 -15.63 -17.79 3.66
CA LEU A 114 -16.36 -16.95 4.61
C LEU A 114 -15.45 -15.95 5.31
N TYR A 115 -14.27 -16.40 5.74
CA TYR A 115 -13.29 -15.53 6.37
C TYR A 115 -12.82 -14.41 5.43
N THR A 116 -12.45 -14.76 4.18
CA THR A 116 -12.02 -13.78 3.17
C THR A 116 -13.14 -12.80 2.85
N LEU A 117 -14.37 -13.28 2.64
CA LEU A 117 -15.53 -12.43 2.38
C LEU A 117 -15.79 -11.47 3.53
N HIS A 118 -15.77 -11.96 4.77
CA HIS A 118 -15.94 -11.13 5.96
C HIS A 118 -14.86 -10.05 6.04
N LYS A 119 -13.58 -10.37 5.75
CA LYS A 119 -12.50 -9.36 5.71
C LYS A 119 -12.71 -8.30 4.63
N ILE A 120 -13.15 -8.69 3.43
CA ILE A 120 -13.47 -7.77 2.35
C ILE A 120 -14.62 -6.85 2.75
N VAL A 121 -15.71 -7.39 3.27
CA VAL A 121 -16.88 -6.62 3.74
C VAL A 121 -16.50 -5.66 4.86
N MET A 122 -15.69 -6.10 5.83
CA MET A 122 -15.16 -5.23 6.89
C MET A 122 -14.33 -4.07 6.33
N GLY A 123 -13.45 -4.35 5.36
CA GLY A 123 -12.65 -3.32 4.68
C GLY A 123 -13.54 -2.31 3.96
N LEU A 124 -14.47 -2.78 3.12
CA LEU A 124 -15.43 -1.94 2.40
C LEU A 124 -16.29 -1.09 3.34
N ASN A 125 -16.81 -1.68 4.42
CA ASN A 125 -17.56 -0.93 5.44
C ASN A 125 -16.70 0.14 6.14
N THR A 126 -15.40 -0.11 6.30
CA THR A 126 -14.49 0.92 6.82
C THR A 126 -14.33 2.04 5.80
N ILE A 127 -14.14 1.71 4.52
CA ILE A 127 -14.02 2.71 3.44
C ILE A 127 -15.29 3.56 3.39
N HIS A 128 -16.47 2.94 3.27
CA HIS A 128 -17.75 3.65 3.17
C HIS A 128 -18.04 4.60 4.36
N LYS A 129 -17.49 4.31 5.54
CA LYS A 129 -17.67 5.16 6.72
C LYS A 129 -16.70 6.35 6.78
N ASN A 130 -15.53 6.21 6.18
CA ASN A 130 -14.43 7.17 6.29
C ASN A 130 -14.18 7.97 5.01
N VAL A 131 -14.64 7.44 3.88
CA VAL A 131 -14.59 8.05 2.56
C VAL A 131 -16.03 8.22 2.11
N ILE A 132 -16.45 9.47 1.87
CA ILE A 132 -17.74 9.77 1.24
C ILE A 132 -17.56 9.42 -0.23
N ILE A 133 -18.00 8.23 -0.62
CA ILE A 133 -18.09 7.80 -2.02
C ILE A 133 -19.42 8.26 -2.60
#